data_AF-A0A6I1FNE4-F1
#
_entry.id   AF-A0A6I1FNE4-F1
#
_cell.length_a   1.000
_cell.length_b   1.000
_cell.length_c   1.000
_cell.angle_alpha   90.00
_cell.angle_beta   90.00
_cell.angle_gamma   90.00
#
_symmetry.space_group_name_H-M   'P 1'
#
loop_
_entity.id
_entity.type
_entity.pdbx_description
1 polymer ?
#
loop_
_entity_poly.entity_id
_entity_poly.type
_entity_poly.pdbx_seq_one_letter_code
_entity_poly.pdbx_strand_id
1 'polypeptide(L)'
;MRQEIMEMIKQNKEWHDYLRKEPSWYRLLSRHPYQIESFERASLQFHKKTFPDRVERLNNGLQMASALFYMMNAQFSQTTSDTPASSEETGENNQ
;
A
#
# COMPACT_ATOMS: atom_id res chain seq x y z
N MET A 1 25.36 -19.85 -4.84
CA MET A 1 24.97 -18.70 -5.69
C MET A 1 26.09 -17.66 -5.61
N ARG A 2 26.46 -17.03 -6.73
CA ARG A 2 27.50 -15.98 -6.71
C ARG A 2 27.05 -14.78 -5.88
N GLN A 3 28.01 -14.14 -5.19
CA GLN A 3 27.74 -13.00 -4.31
C GLN A 3 27.11 -11.82 -5.06
N GLU A 4 27.64 -11.51 -6.25
CA GLU A 4 27.14 -10.44 -7.13
C GLU A 4 25.63 -10.57 -7.44
N ILE A 5 25.15 -11.79 -7.74
CA ILE A 5 23.74 -12.04 -8.02
C ILE A 5 22.90 -11.88 -6.75
N MET A 6 23.40 -12.35 -5.61
CA MET A 6 22.73 -12.16 -4.33
C MET A 6 22.59 -10.67 -3.99
N GLU A 7 23.61 -9.87 -4.25
CA GLU A 7 23.57 -8.42 -4.03
C GLU A 7 22.55 -7.74 -4.95
N MET A 8 22.52 -8.09 -6.24
CA MET A 8 21.50 -7.60 -7.17
C MET A 8 20.08 -7.95 -6.71
N ILE A 9 19.87 -9.19 -6.25
CA ILE A 9 18.56 -9.63 -5.74
C ILE A 9 18.19 -8.89 -4.46
N LYS A 10 19.15 -8.62 -3.57
CA LYS A 10 18.90 -7.86 -2.32
C LYS A 10 18.58 -6.39 -2.57
N GLN A 11 19.15 -5.78 -3.62
CA GLN A 11 18.84 -4.40 -4.00
C GLN A 11 17.38 -4.23 -4.42
N ASN A 12 16.78 -5.28 -5.01
CA ASN A 12 15.37 -5.26 -5.40
C ASN A 12 14.51 -6.07 -4.41
N LYS A 13 13.72 -5.37 -3.60
CA LYS A 13 12.81 -5.98 -2.61
C LYS A 13 11.87 -7.03 -3.24
N GLU A 14 11.40 -6.80 -4.46
CA GLU A 14 10.50 -7.71 -5.16
C GLU A 14 11.21 -8.99 -5.54
N TRP A 15 12.44 -8.90 -6.06
CA TRP A 15 13.25 -10.06 -6.37
C TRP A 15 13.59 -10.86 -5.12
N HIS A 16 13.94 -10.18 -4.03
CA HIS A 16 14.20 -10.82 -2.75
C HIS A 16 12.95 -11.53 -2.18
N ASP A 17 11.78 -10.91 -2.27
CA ASP A 17 10.51 -11.50 -1.84
C ASP A 17 10.12 -12.69 -2.72
N TYR A 18 10.35 -12.60 -4.03
CA TYR A 18 10.10 -13.69 -4.98
C TYR A 18 11.01 -14.89 -4.72
N LEU A 19 12.30 -14.65 -4.48
CA LEU A 19 13.28 -15.70 -4.18
C LEU A 19 12.93 -16.46 -2.89
N ARG A 20 12.34 -15.78 -1.89
CA ARG A 20 11.85 -16.43 -0.67
C ARG A 20 10.64 -17.32 -0.90
N LYS A 21 9.75 -16.94 -1.83
CA LYS A 21 8.55 -17.71 -2.17
C LYS A 21 8.88 -18.92 -3.04
N GLU A 22 9.83 -18.77 -3.96
CA GLU A 22 10.22 -19.81 -4.91
C GLU A 22 11.73 -20.15 -4.77
N PRO A 23 12.11 -20.99 -3.78
CA PRO A 23 13.50 -21.32 -3.51
C PRO A 23 14.15 -22.20 -4.59
N SER A 24 13.38 -22.70 -5.57
CA SER A 24 13.91 -23.42 -6.73
C SER A 24 14.88 -22.54 -7.54
N TRP A 25 14.59 -21.24 -7.64
CA TRP A 25 15.47 -20.26 -8.27
C TRP A 25 16.82 -20.12 -7.56
N TYR A 26 16.89 -20.34 -6.25
CA TYR A 26 18.16 -20.33 -5.53
C TYR A 26 19.12 -21.39 -6.09
N ARG A 27 18.59 -22.59 -6.36
CA ARG A 27 19.36 -23.71 -6.91
C ARG A 27 19.69 -23.50 -8.38
N LEU A 28 18.75 -23.00 -9.17
CA LEU A 28 18.93 -22.67 -10.60
C LEU A 28 20.03 -21.62 -10.79
N LEU A 29 19.91 -20.46 -10.15
CA LEU A 29 20.88 -19.37 -10.24
C LEU A 29 22.23 -19.73 -9.62
N SER A 30 22.26 -20.67 -8.67
CA SER A 30 23.53 -21.19 -8.14
C SER A 30 24.28 -22.08 -9.12
N ARG A 31 23.59 -22.76 -10.04
CA ARG A 31 24.21 -23.62 -11.07
C ARG A 31 24.45 -22.86 -12.37
N HIS A 32 23.51 -22.00 -12.74
CA HIS A 32 23.50 -21.24 -13.99
C HIS A 32 23.28 -19.75 -13.69
N PRO A 33 24.35 -19.00 -13.37
CA PRO A 33 24.23 -17.58 -13.01
C PRO A 33 23.64 -16.71 -14.14
N TYR A 34 23.80 -17.12 -15.40
CA TYR A 34 23.27 -16.42 -16.57
C TYR A 34 21.74 -16.45 -16.68
N GLN A 35 21.05 -17.29 -15.91
CA GLN A 35 19.58 -17.38 -15.93
C GLN A 35 18.89 -16.27 -15.13
N ILE A 36 19.65 -15.26 -14.69
CA ILE A 36 19.11 -14.12 -13.93
C ILE A 36 18.04 -13.35 -14.72
N GLU A 37 18.15 -13.26 -16.04
CA GLU A 37 17.10 -12.65 -16.90
C GLU A 37 15.79 -13.45 -16.88
N SER A 38 15.90 -14.78 -16.82
CA SER A 38 14.72 -15.65 -16.72
C SER A 38 14.05 -15.50 -15.35
N PHE A 39 14.85 -15.38 -14.30
CA PHE A 39 14.39 -15.06 -12.95
C PHE A 39 13.69 -13.71 -12.89
N GLU A 40 14.26 -12.66 -13.50
CA GLU A 40 13.65 -11.33 -13.58
C GLU A 40 12.27 -11.39 -14.23
N ARG A 41 12.16 -12.03 -15.41
CA ARG A 41 10.88 -12.19 -16.10
C ARG A 41 9.86 -12.97 -15.28
N ALA A 42 10.29 -14.04 -14.61
CA ALA A 42 9.42 -14.83 -13.75
C ALA A 42 8.94 -14.03 -12.54
N SER A 43 9.83 -13.22 -11.94
CA SER A 43 9.50 -12.34 -10.82
C SER A 43 8.46 -11.28 -11.20
N LEU A 44 8.61 -10.66 -12.38
CA LEU A 44 7.66 -9.68 -12.93
C LEU A 44 6.27 -10.30 -13.13
N GLN A 45 6.21 -11.51 -13.70
CA GLN A 45 4.94 -12.21 -13.91
C GLN A 45 4.29 -12.62 -12.60
N PHE A 46 5.09 -13.07 -11.63
CA PHE A 46 4.62 -13.43 -10.31
C PHE A 46 4.07 -12.21 -9.57
N HIS A 47 4.80 -11.11 -9.57
CA HIS A 47 4.40 -9.89 -8.88
C HIS A 47 3.18 -9.23 -9.50
N LYS A 48 3.04 -9.21 -10.83
CA LYS A 48 1.78 -8.81 -11.49
C LYS A 48 0.56 -9.58 -10.98
N LYS A 49 0.72 -10.84 -10.54
CA LYS A 49 -0.34 -11.64 -9.90
C LYS A 49 -0.46 -11.37 -8.40
N THR A 50 0.61 -10.97 -7.71
CA THR A 50 0.64 -10.76 -6.25
C THR A 50 0.65 -9.31 -5.77
N PHE A 51 0.39 -8.33 -6.65
CA PHE A 51 0.26 -6.91 -6.27
C PHE A 51 -1.12 -6.38 -5.79
N PRO A 52 -2.21 -7.16 -5.62
CA PRO A 52 -3.52 -6.54 -5.38
C PRO A 52 -3.60 -5.72 -4.07
N ASP A 53 -2.94 -6.17 -2.99
CA ASP A 53 -3.04 -5.53 -1.66
C ASP A 53 -2.48 -4.09 -1.61
N ARG A 54 -1.40 -3.78 -2.34
CA ARG A 54 -0.83 -2.41 -2.32
C ARG A 54 -1.69 -1.41 -3.08
N VAL A 55 -2.33 -1.83 -4.16
CA VAL A 55 -3.26 -0.98 -4.92
C VAL A 55 -4.55 -0.77 -4.13
N GLU A 56 -5.00 -1.78 -3.37
CA GLU A 56 -6.16 -1.67 -2.49
C GLU A 56 -5.95 -0.62 -1.39
N ARG A 57 -4.80 -0.62 -0.71
CA ARG A 57 -4.46 0.41 0.29
C ARG A 57 -4.34 1.81 -0.31
N LEU A 58 -3.85 1.93 -1.54
CA LEU A 58 -3.78 3.19 -2.26
C LEU A 58 -5.18 3.73 -2.60
N ASN A 59 -6.11 2.86 -3.01
CA ASN A 59 -7.51 3.21 -3.22
C ASN A 59 -8.19 3.66 -1.91
N ASN A 60 -7.95 2.95 -0.81
CA ASN A 60 -8.49 3.31 0.51
C ASN A 60 -7.98 4.70 0.99
N GLY A 61 -6.70 5.00 0.75
CA GLY A 61 -6.13 6.32 1.04
C GLY A 61 -6.79 7.46 0.23
N LEU A 62 -7.08 7.24 -1.05
CA LEU A 62 -7.76 8.21 -1.91
C LEU A 62 -9.19 8.50 -1.43
N GLN A 63 -9.95 7.48 -1.04
CA GLN A 63 -11.34 7.65 -0.56
C GLN A 63 -11.41 8.49 0.72
N MET A 64 -10.49 8.26 1.67
CA MET A 64 -10.41 9.07 2.89
C MET A 64 -9.96 10.51 2.57
N ALA A 65 -9.00 10.70 1.67
CA ALA A 65 -8.56 12.02 1.22
C ALA A 65 -9.69 12.80 0.52
N SER A 66 -10.54 12.14 -0.26
CA SER A 66 -11.72 12.75 -0.88
C SER A 66 -12.71 13.23 0.18
N ALA A 67 -13.01 12.43 1.20
CA ALA A 67 -13.92 12.82 2.28
C ALA A 67 -13.42 14.06 3.06
N LEU A 68 -12.13 14.09 3.40
CA LEU A 68 -11.47 15.25 4.01
C LEU A 68 -11.51 16.49 3.11
N PHE A 69 -11.27 16.32 1.80
CA PHE A 69 -11.33 17.40 0.82
C PHE A 69 -12.75 17.99 0.67
N TYR A 70 -13.78 17.14 0.68
CA TYR A 70 -15.19 17.60 0.67
C TYR A 70 -15.54 18.39 1.93
N MET A 71 -15.10 17.95 3.13
CA MET A 71 -15.31 18.71 4.36
C MET A 71 -14.58 20.06 4.35
N MET A 72 -13.34 20.10 3.85
CA MET A 72 -12.56 21.33 3.73
C MET A 72 -13.20 22.34 2.76
N ASN A 73 -13.65 21.88 1.59
CA ASN A 73 -14.34 22.74 0.61
C ASN A 73 -15.71 23.21 1.11
N ALA A 74 -16.40 22.39 1.91
CA ALA A 74 -17.65 22.78 2.56
C ALA A 74 -17.43 23.89 3.60
N GLN A 75 -16.36 23.82 4.40
CA GLN A 75 -15.97 24.89 5.32
C GLN A 75 -15.51 26.15 4.58
N PHE A 76 -14.74 26.01 3.49
CA PHE A 76 -14.35 27.15 2.65
C PHE A 76 -15.55 27.84 1.97
N SER A 77 -16.63 27.09 1.74
CA SER A 77 -17.90 27.64 1.22
C SER A 77 -18.80 28.20 2.31
N GLN A 78 -18.49 28.00 3.60
CA GLN A 78 -19.29 28.46 4.74
C GLN A 78 -18.43 29.20 5.77
N THR A 79 -17.98 30.41 5.43
CA THR A 79 -17.48 31.39 6.41
C THR A 79 -18.59 32.26 7.03
N THR A 80 -19.87 31.88 6.95
CA THR A 80 -20.96 32.57 7.66
C THR A 80 -22.08 31.61 8.08
N SER A 81 -22.03 31.16 9.33
CA SER A 81 -23.19 31.20 10.24
C SER A 81 -22.81 30.56 11.57
N ASP A 82 -22.45 31.43 12.51
CA ASP A 82 -22.73 31.38 13.94
C ASP A 82 -22.62 30.04 14.69
N THR A 83 -21.62 30.04 15.58
CA THR A 83 -21.79 29.51 16.94
C THR A 83 -23.05 30.10 17.58
N PRO A 84 -23.90 29.28 18.20
CA PRO A 84 -24.36 29.67 19.53
C PRO A 84 -24.14 28.52 20.52
N ALA A 85 -23.33 28.84 21.53
CA ALA A 85 -23.47 28.24 22.83
C ALA A 85 -24.83 28.66 23.41
N SER A 86 -25.77 27.71 23.52
CA SER A 86 -26.99 27.69 24.34
C SER A 86 -27.65 26.34 24.04
N SER A 87 -27.99 25.43 24.95
CA SER A 87 -28.23 25.47 26.38
C SER A 87 -28.43 24.00 26.81
N GLU A 88 -27.50 23.42 27.58
CA GLU A 88 -27.80 22.25 28.40
C GLU A 88 -28.32 22.75 29.75
N GLU A 89 -29.64 22.89 29.90
CA GLU A 89 -30.25 22.82 31.22
C GLU A 89 -31.72 22.37 31.14
N THR A 90 -31.97 21.26 31.84
CA THR A 90 -33.20 20.77 32.48
C THR A 90 -34.47 20.44 31.67
N GLY A 91 -34.88 19.15 31.79
CA GLY A 91 -36.21 18.71 31.38
C GLY A 91 -36.54 17.23 31.63
N GLU A 92 -36.12 16.60 32.73
CA GLU A 92 -36.73 15.34 33.20
C GLU A 92 -37.18 15.48 34.66
N ASN A 93 -38.43 15.89 34.85
CA ASN A 93 -39.30 15.52 35.96
C ASN A 93 -40.74 15.94 35.62
N ASN A 94 -41.59 14.98 35.27
CA ASN A 94 -42.81 14.62 36.01
C ASN A 94 -43.87 13.95 35.09
N GLN A 95 -44.03 12.63 35.22
CA GLN A 95 -45.33 12.02 35.44
C GLN A 95 -45.18 10.70 36.20
#